data_AF-A0A0D1EJH9-F1
#
_entry.id   AF-A0A0D1EJH9-F1
#
_cell.length_a   1.000
_cell.length_b   1.000
_cell.length_c   1.000
_cell.angle_alpha   90.00
_cell.angle_beta   90.00
_cell.angle_gamma   90.00
#
_symmetry.space_group_name_H-M   'P 1'
#
loop_
_entity.id
_entity.type
_entity.pdbx_description
1 polymer ?
#
loop_
_entity_poly.entity_id
_entity_poly.type
_entity_poly.pdbx_seq_one_letter_code
_entity_poly.pdbx_strand_id
1 'polypeptide(L)'
;MRRLSRMAAPHWIALYGTIVAAWTLLWVQAAPSGTLWEVVLDLCRTPVSGTGWLSTLAMWLLMSAAMMLPTALPAFATFDEIADAQGVDGGGRLVAGYAVVWVGFAGLATLCQTILMPASLPHAAAAGLLVAAAAYQWTPLKEACLTRCRQPLTFFMGHWDEGQWRMGMRLGAVCLGCCWALMALGLIGGLMSLGFMALATLLMTLEKLGSGRIVSTLIACACLTGAGYLIGGLT
;
A
#
# COMPACT_ATOMS: atom_id res chain seq x y z
N MET A 1 -16.01 -14.81 -10.02
CA MET A 1 -15.68 -13.38 -9.85
C MET A 1 -16.79 -12.47 -10.38
N ARG A 2 -17.61 -12.93 -11.35
CA ARG A 2 -18.93 -12.44 -11.86
C ARG A 2 -19.88 -11.55 -11.00
N ARG A 3 -19.63 -11.33 -9.70
CA ARG A 3 -20.45 -10.47 -8.82
C ARG A 3 -19.80 -9.10 -8.54
N LEU A 4 -18.49 -8.92 -8.78
CA LEU A 4 -17.79 -7.66 -8.50
C LEU A 4 -18.21 -6.53 -9.46
N SER A 5 -18.54 -6.87 -10.70
CA SER A 5 -19.00 -5.96 -11.77
C SER A 5 -20.36 -5.30 -11.54
N ARG A 6 -21.16 -5.79 -10.58
CA ARG A 6 -22.48 -5.21 -10.25
C ARG A 6 -22.46 -4.29 -9.03
N MET A 7 -21.27 -3.95 -8.53
CA MET A 7 -21.11 -3.15 -7.32
C MET A 7 -21.39 -1.66 -7.56
N ALA A 8 -22.65 -1.26 -7.36
CA ALA A 8 -23.03 0.15 -7.24
C ALA A 8 -22.31 0.84 -6.05
N ALA A 9 -22.28 2.18 -6.02
CA ALA A 9 -21.71 3.00 -4.93
C ALA A 9 -21.95 2.48 -3.48
N PRO A 10 -23.14 1.99 -3.08
CA PRO A 10 -23.35 1.43 -1.74
C PRO A 10 -22.54 0.16 -1.44
N HIS A 11 -22.21 -0.66 -2.44
CA HIS A 11 -21.36 -1.84 -2.25
C HIS A 11 -19.91 -1.44 -1.99
N TRP A 12 -19.43 -0.39 -2.64
CA TRP A 12 -18.12 0.19 -2.36
C TRP A 12 -18.06 0.77 -0.95
N ILE A 13 -19.10 1.51 -0.53
CA ILE A 13 -19.21 2.03 0.83
C ILE A 13 -19.22 0.89 1.85
N ALA A 14 -19.97 -0.19 1.60
CA ALA A 14 -20.00 -1.36 2.48
C ALA A 14 -18.65 -2.10 2.53
N LEU A 15 -17.94 -2.20 1.41
CA LEU A 15 -16.62 -2.83 1.34
C LEU A 15 -15.57 -1.99 2.08
N TYR A 16 -15.49 -0.69 1.84
CA TYR A 16 -14.58 0.18 2.59
C TYR A 16 -14.98 0.28 4.06
N GLY A 17 -16.29 0.30 4.36
CA GLY A 17 -16.82 0.26 5.72
C GLY A 17 -16.45 -1.04 6.46
N THR A 18 -16.48 -2.19 5.78
CA THR A 18 -16.05 -3.48 6.36
C THR A 18 -14.53 -3.56 6.51
N ILE A 19 -13.74 -2.96 5.62
CA ILE A 19 -12.30 -2.81 5.80
C ILE A 19 -12.01 -1.96 7.04
N VAL A 20 -12.66 -0.79 7.17
CA VAL A 20 -12.55 0.06 8.37
C VAL A 20 -12.98 -0.73 9.62
N ALA A 21 -14.09 -1.46 9.56
CA ALA A 21 -14.57 -2.29 10.66
C ALA A 21 -13.57 -3.40 11.03
N ALA A 22 -12.97 -4.08 10.06
CA ALA A 22 -11.96 -5.10 10.29
C ALA A 22 -10.69 -4.50 10.94
N TRP A 23 -10.26 -3.33 10.50
CA TRP A 23 -9.18 -2.58 11.15
C TRP A 23 -9.55 -2.16 12.58
N THR A 24 -10.79 -1.70 12.83
CA THR A 24 -11.25 -1.40 14.19
C THR A 24 -11.38 -2.65 15.06
N LEU A 25 -11.68 -3.82 14.49
CA LEU A 25 -11.72 -5.09 15.23
C LEU A 25 -10.33 -5.61 15.57
N LEU A 26 -9.39 -5.54 14.62
CA LEU A 26 -7.97 -5.79 14.90
C LEU A 26 -7.43 -4.84 15.97
N TRP A 27 -7.87 -3.58 15.93
CA TRP A 27 -7.58 -2.58 16.96
C TRP A 27 -8.15 -2.97 18.33
N VAL A 28 -9.44 -3.35 18.42
CA VAL A 28 -10.06 -3.78 19.68
C VAL A 28 -9.37 -5.02 20.27
N GLN A 29 -8.95 -5.97 19.44
CA GLN A 29 -8.26 -7.18 19.92
C GLN A 29 -6.81 -6.94 20.33
N ALA A 30 -6.16 -5.93 19.75
CA ALA A 30 -4.81 -5.51 20.13
C ALA A 30 -4.80 -4.54 21.32
N ALA A 31 -5.96 -3.98 21.72
CA ALA A 31 -6.05 -2.98 22.78
C ALA A 31 -5.94 -3.60 24.18
N PRO A 32 -5.01 -3.12 25.03
CA PRO A 32 -5.07 -3.35 26.47
C PRO A 32 -6.22 -2.51 27.08
N SER A 33 -6.71 -2.89 28.26
CA SER A 33 -7.68 -2.10 29.02
C SER A 33 -7.06 -0.78 29.48
N GLY A 34 -7.52 0.37 28.93
CA GLY A 34 -7.02 1.71 29.25
C GLY A 34 -7.90 2.84 28.68
N THR A 35 -7.51 4.10 28.88
CA THR A 35 -8.24 5.26 28.33
C THR A 35 -8.04 5.41 26.81
N LEU A 36 -8.99 6.05 26.11
CA LEU A 36 -8.97 6.20 24.64
C LEU A 36 -7.66 6.83 24.13
N TRP A 37 -7.03 7.73 24.92
CA TRP A 37 -5.76 8.37 24.60
C TRP A 37 -4.54 7.43 24.73
N GLU A 38 -4.51 6.58 25.76
CA GLU A 38 -3.44 5.57 25.95
C GLU A 38 -3.50 4.51 24.85
N VAL A 39 -4.71 4.10 24.46
CA VAL A 39 -4.93 3.15 23.37
C VAL A 39 -4.51 3.72 22.00
N VAL A 40 -4.71 5.02 21.75
CA VAL A 40 -4.21 5.69 20.53
C VAL A 40 -2.68 5.78 20.52
N LEU A 41 -2.05 6.01 21.66
CA LEU A 41 -0.60 6.06 21.78
C LEU A 41 0.07 4.69 21.59
N ASP A 42 -0.54 3.62 22.09
CA ASP A 42 -0.04 2.25 21.89
C ASP A 42 -0.15 1.79 20.44
N LEU A 43 -1.15 2.28 19.70
CA LEU A 43 -1.27 2.03 18.26
C LEU A 43 -0.15 2.66 17.42
N CYS A 44 0.37 3.78 17.92
CA CYS A 44 1.50 4.48 17.32
C CYS A 44 2.85 3.88 17.75
N ARG A 45 2.88 3.05 18.80
CA ARG A 45 4.12 2.54 19.41
C ARG A 45 4.37 1.05 19.25
N THR A 46 3.34 0.23 19.06
CA THR A 46 3.48 -1.23 18.91
C THR A 46 4.10 -1.57 17.56
N PRO A 47 5.38 -2.02 17.52
CA PRO A 47 6.01 -2.40 16.27
C PRO A 47 5.53 -3.80 15.90
N VAL A 48 4.91 -3.94 14.73
CA VAL A 48 4.67 -5.26 14.17
C VAL A 48 6.02 -5.79 13.72
N SER A 49 6.60 -6.74 14.45
CA SER A 49 7.88 -7.34 14.10
C SER A 49 7.77 -8.86 14.21
N GLY A 50 8.00 -9.54 13.09
CA GLY A 50 8.16 -10.99 13.09
C GLY A 50 9.55 -11.37 13.57
N THR A 51 9.65 -12.28 14.54
CA THR A 51 10.92 -12.92 14.90
C THR A 51 11.26 -14.00 13.87
N GLY A 52 12.26 -13.74 13.03
CA GLY A 52 12.75 -14.66 12.00
C GLY A 52 12.25 -14.36 10.58
N TRP A 53 13.00 -14.83 9.58
CA TRP A 53 12.78 -14.50 8.17
C TRP A 53 11.34 -14.77 7.68
N LEU A 54 10.79 -15.93 8.01
CA LEU A 54 9.47 -16.35 7.51
C LEU A 54 8.33 -15.52 8.11
N SER A 55 8.43 -15.12 9.38
CA SER A 55 7.43 -14.28 10.04
C SER A 55 7.51 -12.84 9.54
N THR A 56 8.72 -12.30 9.31
CA THR A 56 8.91 -10.99 8.66
C THR A 56 8.34 -10.98 7.24
N LEU A 57 8.56 -12.05 6.47
CA LEU A 57 7.98 -12.20 5.13
C LEU A 57 6.45 -12.25 5.16
N ALA A 58 5.87 -13.08 6.03
CA ALA A 58 4.43 -13.19 6.19
C ALA A 58 3.80 -11.85 6.59
N MET A 59 4.44 -11.11 7.48
CA MET A 59 4.04 -9.78 7.88
C MET A 59 4.05 -8.79 6.70
N TRP A 60 5.13 -8.71 5.91
CA TRP A 60 5.17 -7.84 4.73
C TRP A 60 4.12 -8.21 3.68
N LEU A 61 3.87 -9.51 3.49
CA LEU A 61 2.82 -10.00 2.60
C LEU A 61 1.43 -9.56 3.07
N LEU A 62 1.11 -9.80 4.35
CA LEU A 62 -0.16 -9.42 4.95
C LEU A 62 -0.37 -7.90 4.91
N MET A 63 0.66 -7.14 5.25
CA MET A 63 0.62 -5.68 5.21
C MET A 63 0.40 -5.18 3.79
N SER A 64 1.20 -5.65 2.83
CA SER A 64 1.05 -5.28 1.42
C SER A 64 -0.34 -5.62 0.89
N ALA A 65 -0.86 -6.81 1.21
CA ALA A 65 -2.20 -7.22 0.84
C ALA A 65 -3.27 -6.32 1.48
N ALA A 66 -3.19 -6.07 2.78
CA ALA A 66 -4.16 -5.25 3.51
C ALA A 66 -4.24 -3.81 2.98
N MET A 67 -3.10 -3.21 2.65
CA MET A 67 -3.04 -1.83 2.16
C MET A 67 -3.46 -1.73 0.70
N MET A 68 -3.14 -2.73 -0.13
CA MET A 68 -3.27 -2.62 -1.59
C MET A 68 -4.54 -3.24 -2.14
N LEU A 69 -5.08 -4.28 -1.49
CA LEU A 69 -6.32 -4.93 -1.90
C LEU A 69 -7.48 -3.93 -2.05
N PRO A 70 -7.72 -2.97 -1.14
CA PRO A 70 -8.78 -1.97 -1.30
C PRO A 70 -8.65 -1.20 -2.63
N THR A 71 -7.42 -0.88 -3.03
CA THR A 71 -7.12 -0.11 -4.24
C THR A 71 -7.06 -0.95 -5.51
N ALA A 72 -6.82 -2.26 -5.39
CA ALA A 72 -6.76 -3.19 -6.52
C ALA A 72 -8.13 -3.75 -6.90
N LEU A 73 -9.07 -3.80 -5.97
CA LEU A 73 -10.44 -4.29 -6.19
C LEU A 73 -11.18 -3.58 -7.35
N PRO A 74 -11.13 -2.24 -7.49
CA PRO A 74 -11.77 -1.57 -8.64
C PRO A 74 -11.21 -2.05 -9.97
N ALA A 75 -9.89 -2.22 -10.06
CA ALA A 75 -9.24 -2.72 -11.27
C ALA A 75 -9.64 -4.18 -11.57
N PHE A 76 -9.72 -5.04 -10.54
CA PHE A 76 -10.19 -6.41 -10.73
C PHE A 76 -11.66 -6.48 -11.15
N ALA A 77 -12.52 -5.59 -10.66
CA ALA A 77 -13.91 -5.49 -11.10
C ALA A 77 -14.01 -5.07 -12.57
N THR A 78 -13.25 -4.05 -12.99
CA THR A 78 -13.19 -3.63 -14.41
C THR A 78 -12.69 -4.76 -15.32
N PHE A 79 -11.69 -5.53 -14.87
CA PHE A 79 -11.23 -6.69 -15.63
C PHE A 79 -12.33 -7.75 -15.79
N ASP A 80 -13.04 -8.08 -14.71
CA ASP A 80 -14.13 -9.06 -14.71
C ASP A 80 -15.26 -8.64 -15.67
N GLU A 81 -15.58 -7.34 -15.75
CA GLU A 81 -16.54 -6.79 -16.72
C GLU A 81 -16.11 -7.01 -18.18
N ILE A 82 -14.85 -6.69 -18.51
CA ILE A 82 -14.32 -6.86 -19.87
C ILE A 82 -14.23 -8.36 -20.22
N ALA A 83 -13.81 -9.19 -19.26
CA ALA A 83 -13.70 -10.63 -19.45
C ALA A 83 -15.07 -11.26 -19.71
N ASP A 84 -16.09 -10.89 -18.92
CA ASP A 84 -17.47 -11.34 -19.13
C ASP A 84 -18.01 -10.87 -20.50
N ALA A 85 -17.73 -9.62 -20.90
CA ALA A 85 -18.16 -9.10 -22.21
C ALA A 85 -17.48 -9.80 -23.41
N GLN A 86 -16.27 -10.31 -23.22
CA GLN A 86 -15.53 -11.05 -24.25
C GLN A 86 -15.69 -12.58 -24.15
N GLY A 87 -16.47 -13.09 -23.20
CA GLY A 87 -16.65 -14.52 -23.00
C GLY A 87 -15.38 -15.25 -22.54
N VAL A 88 -14.44 -14.53 -21.90
CA VAL A 88 -13.19 -15.09 -21.38
C VAL A 88 -13.37 -15.46 -19.91
N ASP A 89 -13.12 -16.73 -19.57
CA ASP A 89 -13.29 -17.18 -18.18
C ASP A 89 -12.17 -16.68 -17.25
N GLY A 90 -12.60 -16.01 -16.17
CA GLY A 90 -11.91 -15.92 -14.88
C GLY A 90 -10.74 -14.93 -14.77
N GLY A 91 -10.68 -14.17 -13.67
CA GLY A 91 -9.56 -13.27 -13.31
C GLY A 91 -8.41 -13.91 -12.53
N GLY A 92 -8.41 -15.24 -12.35
CA GLY A 92 -7.43 -15.92 -11.49
C GLY A 92 -5.98 -15.71 -11.92
N ARG A 93 -5.69 -15.81 -13.23
CA ARG A 93 -4.32 -15.60 -13.75
C ARG A 93 -3.86 -14.15 -13.64
N LEU A 94 -4.79 -13.20 -13.74
CA LEU A 94 -4.52 -11.78 -13.51
C LEU A 94 -4.12 -11.55 -12.04
N VAL A 95 -4.94 -12.05 -11.10
CA VAL A 95 -4.67 -11.92 -9.66
C VAL A 95 -3.35 -12.60 -9.29
N ALA A 96 -3.07 -13.76 -9.87
CA ALA A 96 -1.82 -14.48 -9.62
C ALA A 96 -0.59 -13.71 -10.15
N GLY A 97 -0.68 -13.11 -11.35
CA GLY A 97 0.39 -12.23 -11.87
C GLY A 97 0.60 -10.99 -11.00
N TYR A 98 -0.47 -10.39 -10.50
CA TYR A 98 -0.40 -9.27 -9.55
C TYR A 98 0.25 -9.69 -8.23
N ALA A 99 -0.12 -10.85 -7.69
CA ALA A 99 0.42 -11.38 -6.45
C ALA A 99 1.92 -11.66 -6.53
N VAL A 100 2.43 -12.15 -7.67
CA VAL A 100 3.88 -12.41 -7.85
C VAL A 100 4.71 -11.14 -7.63
N VAL A 101 4.25 -9.99 -8.13
CA VAL A 101 4.97 -8.72 -7.93
C VAL A 101 5.02 -8.34 -6.46
N TRP A 102 3.91 -8.52 -5.73
CA TRP A 102 3.85 -8.23 -4.30
C TRP A 102 4.64 -9.22 -3.44
N VAL A 103 4.67 -10.49 -3.83
CA VAL A 103 5.54 -11.50 -3.21
C VAL A 103 7.01 -11.12 -3.40
N GLY A 104 7.40 -10.69 -4.60
CA GLY A 104 8.74 -10.19 -4.88
C GLY A 104 9.09 -8.97 -4.03
N PHE A 105 8.17 -8.00 -3.93
CA PHE A 105 8.36 -6.83 -3.07
C PHE A 105 8.50 -7.20 -1.59
N ALA A 106 7.62 -8.06 -1.06
CA ALA A 106 7.68 -8.50 0.33
C ALA A 106 8.98 -9.25 0.65
N GLY A 107 9.47 -10.07 -0.29
CA GLY A 107 10.77 -10.73 -0.19
C GLY A 107 11.93 -9.73 -0.12
N LEU A 108 11.93 -8.71 -1.00
CA LEU A 108 12.94 -7.66 -1.00
C LEU A 108 12.87 -6.80 0.27
N ALA A 109 11.67 -6.45 0.72
CA ALA A 109 11.47 -5.69 1.95
C ALA A 109 11.95 -6.48 3.18
N THR A 110 11.70 -7.80 3.22
CA THR A 110 12.21 -8.69 4.26
C THR A 110 13.74 -8.78 4.25
N LEU A 111 14.35 -8.88 3.06
CA LEU A 111 15.80 -8.83 2.90
C LEU A 111 16.38 -7.52 3.44
N CYS A 112 15.82 -6.39 3.01
CA CYS A 112 16.22 -5.07 3.50
C CYS A 112 16.06 -4.98 5.02
N GLN A 113 14.92 -5.41 5.55
CA GLN A 113 14.65 -5.34 6.98
C GLN A 113 15.64 -6.19 7.80
N THR A 114 15.94 -7.41 7.36
CA THR A 114 16.88 -8.29 8.06
C THR A 114 18.33 -7.84 7.98
N ILE A 115 18.73 -7.13 6.91
CA ILE A 115 20.07 -6.54 6.78
C ILE A 115 20.17 -5.22 7.57
N LEU A 116 19.13 -4.39 7.52
CA LEU A 116 19.16 -3.04 8.09
C LEU A 116 18.82 -3.01 9.58
N MET A 117 17.91 -3.85 10.09
CA MET A 117 17.43 -3.75 11.48
C MET A 117 18.36 -4.28 12.60
N PRO A 118 19.34 -5.17 12.38
CA PRO A 118 20.30 -5.52 13.42
C PRO A 118 21.13 -4.32 13.90
N ALA A 119 21.24 -3.28 13.06
CA ALA A 119 21.76 -1.97 13.43
C ALA A 119 20.58 -1.01 13.56
N SER A 120 20.38 -0.36 14.71
CA SER A 120 19.41 0.73 14.80
C SER A 120 19.67 1.74 13.67
N LEU A 121 18.72 1.93 12.75
CA LEU A 121 18.88 2.89 11.64
C LEU A 121 19.19 4.27 12.23
N PRO A 122 20.33 4.89 11.89
CA PRO A 122 20.66 6.21 12.41
C PRO A 122 19.61 7.23 11.94
N HIS A 123 19.32 8.23 12.77
CA HIS A 123 18.34 9.29 12.47
C HIS A 123 18.59 9.93 11.09
N ALA A 124 19.85 10.07 10.68
CA ALA A 124 20.24 10.56 9.36
C ALA A 124 19.76 9.65 8.20
N ALA A 125 19.81 8.33 8.35
CA ALA A 125 19.31 7.39 7.35
C ALA A 125 17.77 7.41 7.27
N ALA A 126 17.08 7.52 8.41
CA ALA A 126 15.64 7.67 8.44
C ALA A 126 15.18 9.00 7.80
N ALA A 127 15.88 10.11 8.09
CA ALA A 127 15.62 11.40 7.46
C ALA A 127 15.89 11.35 5.94
N GLY A 128 17.00 10.71 5.52
CA GLY A 128 17.31 10.51 4.11
C GLY A 128 16.22 9.73 3.36
N LEU A 129 15.65 8.70 4.00
CA LEU A 129 14.56 7.93 3.41
C LEU A 129 13.26 8.75 3.30
N LEU A 130 12.94 9.57 4.30
CA LEU A 130 11.81 10.50 4.24
C LEU A 130 11.97 11.54 3.12
N VAL A 131 13.16 12.11 2.97
CA VAL A 131 13.47 13.03 1.87
C VAL A 131 13.36 12.32 0.52
N ALA A 132 13.88 11.10 0.40
CA ALA A 132 13.77 10.31 -0.83
C ALA A 132 12.31 9.99 -1.17
N ALA A 133 11.49 9.63 -0.17
CA ALA A 133 10.07 9.39 -0.35
C ALA A 133 9.34 10.68 -0.77
N ALA A 134 9.67 11.83 -0.19
CA ALA A 134 9.12 13.13 -0.58
C ALA A 134 9.49 13.49 -2.02
N ALA A 135 10.77 13.34 -2.39
CA ALA A 135 11.23 13.57 -3.76
C ALA A 135 10.50 12.66 -4.75
N TYR A 136 10.29 11.39 -4.38
CA TYR A 136 9.56 10.43 -5.20
C TYR A 136 8.12 10.88 -5.51
N GLN A 137 7.45 11.57 -4.58
CA GLN A 137 6.09 12.10 -4.77
C GLN A 137 5.96 13.02 -5.98
N TRP A 138 7.02 13.74 -6.34
CA TRP A 138 7.01 14.68 -7.47
C TRP A 138 7.63 14.11 -8.76
N THR A 139 8.05 12.85 -8.76
CA THR A 139 8.69 12.25 -9.94
C THR A 139 7.69 12.04 -11.08
N PRO A 140 8.14 12.20 -12.35
CA PRO A 140 7.31 11.85 -13.51
C PRO A 140 6.99 10.36 -13.54
N LEU A 141 7.87 9.52 -12.99
CA LEU A 141 7.65 8.07 -12.89
C LEU A 141 6.42 7.75 -12.01
N LYS A 142 6.34 8.32 -10.80
CA LYS A 142 5.18 8.13 -9.92
C LYS A 142 3.90 8.61 -10.59
N GLU A 143 3.92 9.79 -11.21
CA GLU A 143 2.74 10.35 -11.87
C GLU A 143 2.25 9.44 -13.02
N ALA A 144 3.18 8.90 -13.81
CA ALA A 144 2.85 7.95 -14.87
C ALA A 144 2.20 6.67 -14.31
N CYS A 145 2.77 6.09 -13.26
CA CYS A 145 2.20 4.91 -12.59
C CYS A 145 0.82 5.21 -11.98
N LEU A 146 0.66 6.37 -11.33
CA LEU A 146 -0.57 6.78 -10.67
C LEU A 146 -1.70 7.04 -11.68
N THR A 147 -1.39 7.69 -12.81
CA THR A 147 -2.35 7.91 -13.90
C THR A 147 -2.89 6.60 -14.45
N ARG A 148 -2.02 5.59 -14.64
CA ARG A 148 -2.42 4.26 -15.08
C ARG A 148 -3.25 3.53 -14.01
N CYS A 149 -2.92 3.67 -12.72
CA CYS A 149 -3.72 3.11 -11.62
C CYS A 149 -5.14 3.70 -11.55
N ARG A 150 -5.30 5.00 -11.87
CA ARG A 150 -6.58 5.72 -11.86
C ARG A 150 -7.49 5.37 -13.04
N GLN A 151 -6.96 4.77 -14.11
CA GLN A 151 -7.67 4.49 -15.36
C GLN A 151 -7.62 3.00 -15.73
N PRO A 152 -8.25 2.11 -14.93
CA PRO A 152 -8.16 0.67 -15.13
C PRO A 152 -8.72 0.22 -16.49
N LEU A 153 -9.82 0.82 -16.97
CA LEU A 153 -10.42 0.49 -18.27
C LEU A 153 -9.44 0.70 -19.43
N THR A 154 -8.84 1.89 -19.50
CA THR A 154 -7.84 2.24 -20.52
C THR A 154 -6.60 1.36 -20.42
N PHE A 155 -6.19 1.01 -19.20
CA PHE A 155 -5.07 0.09 -18.98
C PHE A 155 -5.35 -1.30 -19.58
N PHE A 156 -6.50 -1.91 -19.28
CA PHE A 156 -6.83 -3.25 -19.76
C PHE A 156 -7.09 -3.28 -21.27
N MET A 157 -7.79 -2.29 -21.82
CA MET A 157 -7.98 -2.18 -23.27
C MET A 157 -6.67 -2.11 -24.05
N GLY A 158 -5.64 -1.45 -23.50
CA GLY A 158 -4.34 -1.33 -24.15
C GLY A 158 -3.42 -2.55 -24.02
N HIS A 159 -3.72 -3.50 -23.13
CA HIS A 159 -2.85 -4.66 -22.84
C HIS A 159 -3.58 -6.00 -22.91
N TRP A 160 -4.79 -6.02 -23.48
CA TRP A 160 -5.66 -7.19 -23.48
C TRP A 160 -5.01 -8.40 -24.15
N ASP A 161 -4.33 -8.17 -25.28
CA ASP A 161 -3.72 -9.21 -26.10
C ASP A 161 -2.49 -9.88 -25.46
N GLU A 162 -1.95 -9.32 -24.37
CA GLU A 162 -0.78 -9.87 -23.69
C GLU A 162 -1.09 -11.11 -22.83
N GLY A 163 -2.38 -11.37 -22.60
CA GLY A 163 -2.87 -12.43 -21.73
C GLY A 163 -2.88 -12.04 -20.25
N GLN A 164 -3.84 -12.63 -19.53
CA GLN A 164 -4.18 -12.30 -18.15
C GLN A 164 -2.97 -12.31 -17.19
N TRP A 165 -2.05 -13.27 -17.32
CA TRP A 165 -0.88 -13.38 -16.44
C TRP A 165 0.08 -12.20 -16.58
N ARG A 166 0.47 -11.85 -17.82
CA ARG A 166 1.38 -10.72 -18.10
C ARG A 166 0.74 -9.40 -17.72
N MET A 167 -0.55 -9.26 -18.03
CA MET A 167 -1.34 -8.10 -17.65
C MET A 167 -1.42 -7.93 -16.12
N GLY A 168 -1.56 -9.04 -15.38
CA GLY A 168 -1.51 -9.05 -13.92
C GLY A 168 -0.16 -8.58 -13.37
N MET A 169 0.95 -9.07 -13.93
CA MET A 169 2.29 -8.61 -13.55
C MET A 169 2.50 -7.13 -13.85
N ARG A 170 2.03 -6.64 -15.01
CA ARG A 170 2.10 -5.20 -15.34
C ARG A 170 1.27 -4.37 -14.39
N LEU A 171 0.04 -4.79 -14.09
CA LEU A 171 -0.82 -4.11 -13.11
C LEU A 171 -0.13 -4.06 -11.74
N GLY A 172 0.47 -5.16 -11.31
CA GLY A 172 1.27 -5.25 -10.09
C GLY A 172 2.44 -4.27 -10.09
N ALA A 173 3.22 -4.22 -11.18
CA ALA A 173 4.38 -3.33 -11.29
C ALA A 173 3.99 -1.84 -11.31
N VAL A 174 2.91 -1.49 -12.02
CA VAL A 174 2.36 -0.13 -12.03
C VAL A 174 1.84 0.26 -10.65
N CYS A 175 1.13 -0.65 -9.98
CA CYS A 175 0.62 -0.45 -8.63
C CYS A 175 1.76 -0.29 -7.61
N LEU A 176 2.80 -1.11 -7.69
CA LEU A 176 3.98 -0.99 -6.85
C LEU A 176 4.71 0.33 -7.14
N GLY A 177 4.86 0.69 -8.43
CA GLY A 177 5.52 1.92 -8.86
C GLY A 177 4.90 3.19 -8.25
N CYS A 178 3.59 3.24 -8.00
CA CYS A 178 2.99 4.45 -7.42
C CYS A 178 3.20 4.59 -5.89
N CYS A 179 3.45 3.51 -5.16
CA CYS A 179 3.46 3.51 -3.68
C CYS A 179 4.71 2.92 -3.01
N TRP A 180 5.65 2.32 -3.75
CA TRP A 180 6.80 1.62 -3.16
C TRP A 180 7.63 2.52 -2.22
N ALA A 181 7.80 3.80 -2.55
CA ALA A 181 8.58 4.73 -1.73
C ALA A 181 7.94 4.97 -0.35
N LEU A 182 6.61 5.01 -0.30
CA LEU A 182 5.88 5.11 0.96
C LEU A 182 5.89 3.79 1.73
N MET A 183 5.82 2.66 1.03
CA MET A 183 5.97 1.34 1.65
C MET A 183 7.37 1.18 2.26
N ALA A 184 8.40 1.70 1.60
CA ALA A 184 9.78 1.66 2.08
C ALA A 184 9.97 2.43 3.39
N LEU A 185 9.14 3.44 3.69
CA LEU A 185 9.15 4.12 4.99
C LEU A 185 8.88 3.16 6.15
N GLY A 186 8.17 2.05 5.90
CA GLY A 186 8.00 0.97 6.88
C GLY A 186 9.32 0.32 7.31
N LEU A 187 10.45 0.55 6.63
CA LEU A 187 11.76 0.09 7.09
C LEU A 187 12.33 0.93 8.24
N ILE A 188 11.78 2.13 8.48
CA ILE A 188 12.13 2.95 9.64
C ILE A 188 11.50 2.28 10.87
N GLY A 189 12.33 1.86 11.84
CA GLY A 189 11.91 1.04 12.98
C GLY A 189 10.74 1.60 13.83
N GLY A 190 10.44 2.89 13.74
CA GLY A 190 9.28 3.52 14.38
C GLY A 190 8.03 3.69 13.51
N LEU A 191 8.12 3.45 12.19
CA LEU A 191 7.00 3.61 11.25
C LEU A 191 6.31 2.27 10.91
N MET A 192 6.74 1.15 11.50
CA MET A 192 6.01 -0.12 11.46
C MET A 192 4.83 -0.19 12.44
N SER A 193 4.36 0.96 12.93
CA SER A 193 3.19 1.01 13.80
C SER A 193 1.91 0.83 12.99
N LEU A 194 0.92 0.19 13.60
CA LEU A 194 -0.40 0.01 13.00
C LEU A 194 -1.03 1.36 12.61
N GLY A 195 -0.81 2.40 13.43
CA GLY A 195 -1.27 3.76 13.14
C GLY A 195 -0.66 4.34 11.85
N PHE A 196 0.66 4.20 11.65
CA PHE A 196 1.31 4.67 10.44
C PHE A 196 0.81 3.91 9.20
N MET A 197 0.65 2.58 9.32
CA MET A 197 0.14 1.77 8.21
C MET A 197 -1.31 2.11 7.85
N ALA A 198 -2.16 2.37 8.84
CA ALA A 198 -3.52 2.85 8.58
C ALA A 198 -3.51 4.22 7.86
N LEU A 199 -2.68 5.16 8.32
CA LEU A 199 -2.52 6.47 7.68
C LEU A 199 -1.98 6.35 6.25
N ALA A 200 -0.94 5.56 6.04
CA ALA A 200 -0.35 5.31 4.73
C ALA A 200 -1.37 4.67 3.78
N THR A 201 -2.18 3.71 4.26
CA THR A 201 -3.27 3.11 3.48
C THR A 201 -4.28 4.16 3.04
N LEU A 202 -4.73 5.01 3.96
CA LEU A 202 -5.69 6.07 3.68
C LEU A 202 -5.11 7.03 2.62
N LEU A 203 -3.88 7.50 2.81
CA LEU A 203 -3.21 8.42 1.90
C LEU A 203 -3.03 7.80 0.50
N MET A 204 -2.54 6.56 0.41
CA MET A 204 -2.38 5.86 -0.86
C MET A 204 -3.73 5.62 -1.56
N THR A 205 -4.78 5.33 -0.80
CA THR A 205 -6.13 5.15 -1.33
C THR A 205 -6.68 6.47 -1.88
N LEU A 206 -6.50 7.56 -1.14
CA LEU A 206 -6.87 8.91 -1.60
C LEU A 206 -6.06 9.34 -2.83
N GLU A 207 -4.78 8.97 -2.92
CA GLU A 207 -4.00 9.21 -4.14
C GLU A 207 -4.56 8.43 -5.33
N LYS A 208 -4.87 7.15 -5.15
CA LYS A 208 -5.32 6.28 -6.25
C LYS A 208 -6.77 6.51 -6.66
N LEU A 209 -7.62 7.02 -5.78
CA LEU A 209 -9.05 7.28 -6.05
C LEU A 209 -9.35 8.76 -6.31
N GLY A 210 -8.49 9.68 -5.85
CA GLY A 210 -8.66 11.12 -6.03
C GLY A 210 -8.20 11.61 -7.40
N SER A 211 -8.50 12.88 -7.68
CA SER A 211 -8.01 13.60 -8.86
C SER A 211 -7.00 14.68 -8.45
N GLY A 212 -5.99 14.89 -9.28
CA GLY A 212 -4.96 15.92 -9.06
C GLY A 212 -3.78 15.50 -8.17
N ARG A 213 -2.96 16.49 -7.81
CA ARG A 213 -1.66 16.35 -7.11
C ARG A 213 -1.67 16.77 -5.65
N ILE A 214 -2.80 17.26 -5.13
CA ILE A 214 -2.89 17.81 -3.76
C ILE A 214 -2.45 16.77 -2.73
N VAL A 215 -2.96 15.55 -2.81
CA VAL A 215 -2.63 14.47 -1.88
C VAL A 215 -1.13 14.13 -1.95
N SER A 216 -0.55 13.98 -3.14
CA SER A 216 0.89 13.72 -3.31
C SER A 216 1.75 14.84 -2.74
N THR A 217 1.35 16.10 -2.92
CA THR A 217 2.04 17.26 -2.32
C THR A 217 1.92 17.27 -0.80
N LEU A 218 0.74 16.97 -0.24
CA LEU A 218 0.56 16.86 1.22
C LEU A 218 1.44 15.76 1.82
N ILE A 219 1.51 14.60 1.15
CA ILE A 219 2.39 13.50 1.56
C ILE A 219 3.86 13.93 1.51
N ALA A 220 4.28 14.62 0.44
CA ALA A 220 5.64 15.11 0.30
C ALA A 220 5.99 16.10 1.42
N CYS A 221 5.11 17.06 1.70
CA CYS A 221 5.28 18.03 2.78
C CYS A 221 5.36 17.33 4.14
N ALA A 222 4.50 16.35 4.43
CA ALA A 222 4.53 15.58 5.67
C ALA A 222 5.85 14.79 5.84
N CYS A 223 6.38 14.23 4.75
CA CYS A 223 7.67 13.55 4.78
C CYS A 223 8.82 14.53 5.04
N LEU A 224 8.81 15.72 4.42
CA LEU A 224 9.83 16.75 4.64
C LEU A 224 9.78 17.34 6.05
N THR A 225 8.60 17.56 6.63
CA THR A 225 8.47 18.02 8.02
C THR A 225 8.97 16.95 9.00
N GLY A 226 8.64 15.67 8.76
CA GLY A 226 9.20 14.56 9.53
C GLY A 226 10.73 14.47 9.44
N ALA A 227 11.30 14.64 8.25
CA ALA A 227 12.75 14.68 8.06
C ALA A 227 13.39 15.86 8.81
N GLY A 228 12.79 17.05 8.70
CA GLY A 228 13.23 18.25 9.41
C GLY A 228 13.20 18.08 10.94
N TYR A 229 12.19 17.40 11.48
CA TYR A 229 12.13 17.08 12.90
C TYR A 229 13.25 16.13 13.35
N LEU A 230 13.55 15.08 12.57
CA LEU A 230 14.64 14.16 12.89
C LEU A 230 16.03 14.81 12.81
N ILE A 231 16.19 15.80 11.93
CA ILE A 231 17.45 16.55 11.78
C ILE A 231 17.57 17.66 12.84
N GLY A 232 16.48 18.39 13.11
CA GLY A 232 16.45 19.52 14.04
C GLY A 232 16.31 19.12 15.51
N GLY A 233 15.79 17.94 15.82
CA GLY A 233 15.81 17.37 17.17
C GLY A 233 17.20 16.89 17.64
N LEU A 234 18.23 17.01 16.78
CA LEU A 234 19.63 16.72 17.08
C LEU A 234 20.43 17.97 17.54
N THR A 235 19.82 19.16 17.55
CA THR A 235 20.39 20.41 18.10
C THR A 235 19.72 20.76 19.41
#